data_AF-A0A416DR85-F1
#
_entry.id   AF-A0A416DR85-F1
#
_cell.length_a   1.000
_cell.length_b   1.000
_cell.length_c   1.000
_cell.angle_alpha   90.00
_cell.angle_beta   90.00
_cell.angle_gamma   90.00
#
_symmetry.space_group_name_H-M   'P 1'
#
loop_
_entity.id
_entity.type
_entity.pdbx_description
1 polymer ?
#
loop_
_entity_poly.entity_id
_entity_poly.type
_entity_poly.pdbx_seq_one_letter_code
_entity_poly.pdbx_strand_id
1 'polypeptide(L)' 'MSYEYFYNVTNSDGLLLVEKWISEEKQQQHLKTEHMKKLKAIKEKYILETDVQSFRE' A
#
# COMPACT_ATOMS: atom_id res chain seq x y z
N MET A 1 -9.03 -11.41 -2.68
CA MET A 1 -7.96 -10.42 -2.87
C MET A 1 -8.63 -9.08 -3.13
N SER A 2 -8.36 -8.04 -2.34
CA SER A 2 -8.90 -6.68 -2.55
C SER A 2 -7.80 -5.64 -2.40
N TYR A 3 -7.99 -4.49 -3.04
CA TYR A 3 -7.04 -3.39 -3.09
C TYR A 3 -7.83 -2.08 -3.16
N GLU A 4 -7.99 -1.42 -2.02
CA GLU A 4 -8.95 -0.33 -1.84
C GLU A 4 -8.27 0.90 -1.25
N TYR A 5 -8.54 2.08 -1.84
CA TYR A 5 -8.02 3.36 -1.39
C TYR A 5 -9.10 4.15 -0.66
N PHE A 6 -8.71 4.78 0.46
CA PHE A 6 -9.56 5.65 1.25
C PHE A 6 -8.83 6.96 1.53
N TYR A 7 -9.54 8.07 1.36
CA TYR A 7 -9.05 9.37 1.81
C TYR A 7 -9.23 9.50 3.31
N ASN A 8 -8.26 10.13 3.97
CA ASN A 8 -8.42 10.48 5.36
C ASN A 8 -9.37 11.69 5.48
N VAL A 9 -10.40 11.55 6.31
CA VAL A 9 -11.45 12.56 6.50
C VAL A 9 -11.01 13.76 7.34
N THR A 10 -9.96 13.61 8.16
CA THR A 10 -9.43 14.68 9.03
C THR A 10 -8.11 15.25 8.53
N ASN A 11 -7.36 14.51 7.72
CA ASN A 11 -6.11 14.95 7.12
C ASN A 11 -6.17 14.82 5.59
N SER A 12 -6.26 15.94 4.88
CA SER A 12 -6.37 15.96 3.41
C SER A 12 -5.18 15.35 2.68
N ASP A 13 -4.02 15.30 3.33
CA ASP A 13 -2.76 14.79 2.75
C ASP A 13 -2.57 13.29 3.04
N GLY A 14 -3.49 12.69 3.82
CA GLY A 14 -3.47 11.30 4.20
C GLY A 14 -4.23 10.40 3.23
N LEU A 15 -3.57 9.33 2.77
CA LEU A 15 -4.17 8.27 1.97
C LEU A 15 -3.99 6.93 2.67
N LEU A 16 -5.07 6.17 2.83
CA LEU A 16 -5.05 4.80 3.34
C LEU A 16 -5.24 3.83 2.18
N LEU A 17 -4.39 2.80 2.15
CA LEU A 17 -4.51 1.68 1.23
C LEU A 17 -4.73 0.40 2.05
N VAL A 18 -5.84 -0.28 1.80
CA VAL A 18 -6.16 -1.58 2.42
C VAL A 18 -6.01 -2.67 1.38
N GLU A 19 -5.16 -3.64 1.68
CA GLU A 19 -4.91 -4.80 0.83
C GLU A 19 -5.32 -6.08 1.55
N LYS A 20 -6.08 -6.94 0.87
CA LYS A 20 -6.39 -8.29 1.36
C LYS A 20 -5.71 -9.32 0.47
N TRP A 21 -4.86 -10.14 1.07
CA TRP A 21 -4.09 -11.17 0.38
C TRP A 21 -4.51 -12.56 0.80
N ILE A 22 -4.46 -13.49 -0.15
CA ILE A 22 -4.75 -14.92 0.09
C ILE A 22 -3.64 -15.56 0.93
N SER A 23 -2.40 -15.06 0.79
CA SER A 23 -1.26 -15.45 1.62
C SER A 23 -0.20 -14.36 1.61
N GLU A 24 0.67 -14.39 2.62
CA GLU A 24 1.86 -13.52 2.70
C GLU A 24 2.79 -13.72 1.49
N GLU A 25 2.95 -14.95 1.01
CA GLU A 25 3.75 -15.23 -0.19
C GLU A 25 3.23 -14.49 -1.42
N LYS A 26 1.90 -14.44 -1.60
CA LYS A 26 1.29 -13.70 -2.72
C LYS A 26 1.49 -12.19 -2.60
N GLN A 27 1.44 -11.66 -1.38
CA GLN A 27 1.76 -10.26 -1.11
C GLN A 27 3.23 -9.94 -1.43
N GLN A 28 4.16 -10.81 -1.05
CA GLN A 28 5.58 -10.66 -1.38
C GLN A 28 5.88 -10.76 -2.88
N GLN A 29 5.15 -11.63 -3.60
CA GLN A 29 5.21 -11.69 -5.07
C GLN A 29 4.68 -10.40 -5.70
N HIS A 30 3.61 -9.82 -5.17
CA HIS A 30 3.05 -8.56 -5.63
C HIS A 30 4.06 -7.40 -5.50
N LEU A 31 4.76 -7.29 -4.37
CA LEU A 31 5.79 -6.26 -4.15
C LEU A 31 6.94 -6.30 -5.18
N LYS A 32 7.20 -7.44 -5.81
CA LYS A 32 8.28 -7.62 -6.80
C LYS A 32 7.90 -7.21 -8.22
N THR A 33 6.63 -6.91 -8.47
CA THR A 33 6.11 -6.58 -9.80
C THR A 33 6.61 -5.21 -10.29
N GLU A 34 6.62 -5.03 -11.62
CA GLU A 34 7.08 -3.79 -12.24
C GLU A 34 6.25 -2.55 -11.84
N HIS A 35 4.94 -2.71 -11.62
CA HIS A 35 4.10 -1.60 -11.20
C HIS A 35 4.40 -1.16 -9.76
N MET A 36 4.77 -2.08 -8.86
CA MET A 36 5.22 -1.74 -7.51
C MET A 36 6.56 -1.01 -7.49
N LYS A 37 7.48 -1.36 -8.40
CA LYS A 37 8.73 -0.59 -8.59
C LYS A 37 8.44 0.85 -9.00
N LYS A 38 7.53 1.05 -9.97
CA LYS A 38 7.10 2.39 -10.40
C LYS A 38 6.40 3.16 -9.28
N LEU A 39 5.50 2.49 -8.53
CA LEU A 39 4.82 3.11 -7.40
C LEU A 39 5.83 3.54 -6.33
N LYS A 40 6.82 2.70 -6.01
CA LYS A 40 7.88 3.04 -5.05
C LYS A 40 8.62 4.31 -5.44
N ALA A 41 9.02 4.44 -6.71
CA ALA A 41 9.70 5.65 -7.20
C ALA A 41 8.82 6.91 -7.10
N ILE A 42 7.50 6.78 -7.27
CA ILE A 42 6.55 7.88 -7.04
C ILE A 42 6.46 8.20 -5.55
N LYS A 43 6.32 7.18 -4.69
CA LYS A 43 6.23 7.36 -3.23
C LYS A 43 7.45 8.09 -2.67
N GLU A 44 8.65 7.69 -3.09
CA GLU A 44 9.90 8.35 -2.66
C GLU A 44 9.97 9.85 -3.01
N LYS A 45 9.25 10.29 -4.05
CA LYS A 45 9.25 11.69 -4.48
C LYS A 45 8.17 12.54 -3.80
N TYR A 46 7.02 11.94 -3.46
CA TYR A 46 5.81 12.69 -3.07
C TYR A 46 5.28 12.34 -1.68
N ILE A 47 5.70 11.24 -1.09
CA ILE A 47 5.21 10.79 0.21
C ILE A 47 6.28 11.03 1.27
N LEU A 48 5.93 11.80 2.29
CA LEU A 48 6.82 12.12 3.40
C LEU A 48 7.03 10.92 4.34
N GLU A 49 5.96 10.17 4.60
CA GLU A 49 5.97 9.03 5.52
C GLU A 49 5.00 7.95 5.06
N THR A 50 5.32 6.69 5.30
CA THR A 50 4.41 5.56 5.06
C THR A 50 4.49 4.63 6.26
N ASP A 51 3.36 4.41 6.91
CA ASP A 51 3.19 3.38 7.92
C ASP A 51 2.52 2.14 7.31
N VAL A 52 2.97 0.95 7.70
CA VAL A 52 2.44 -0.32 7.19
C VAL A 52 2.11 -1.22 8.37
N GLN A 53 0.84 -1.61 8.46
CA GLN A 53 0.34 -2.53 9.47
C GLN A 53 -0.20 -3.79 8.81
N SER A 54 0.14 -4.94 9.38
CA SER A 54 -0.37 -6.23 8.93
C SER A 54 -1.22 -6.84 10.04
N PHE A 55 -2.38 -7.34 9.65
CA PHE A 55 -3.32 -7.98 10.55
C PHE A 55 -3.51 -9.42 10.11
N ARG A 56 -3.48 -10.34 11.07
CA ARG A 56 -3.83 -11.75 10.88
C ARG A 56 -5.02 -12.00 11.81
N GLU A 57 -6.03 -12.71 11.29
CA GLU A 57 -7.11 -13.23 12.13
C GLU A 57 -6.61 -14.33 13.07
#